data_AF-A0A938XDN4-F1
#
_entry.id   AF-A0A938XDN4-F1
#
_cell.length_a   1.000
_cell.length_b   1.000
_cell.length_c   1.000
_cell.angle_alpha   90.00
_cell.angle_beta   90.00
_cell.angle_gamma   90.00
#
_symmetry.space_group_name_H-M   'P 1'
#
loop_
_entity.id
_entity.type
_entity.pdbx_description
1 polymer ?
#
loop_
_entity_poly.entity_id
_entity_poly.type
_entity_poly.pdbx_seq_one_letter_code
_entity_poly.pdbx_strand_id
1 'polypeptide(L)' 'ITGKHYADPELLEINTLENAIYMSMKNDVSFLIDGRLSLYEHQSTKNPNLLLRFLLYISHLYSRMTVKENLYGETIIQ' A
#
# COMPACT_ATOMS: atom_id res chain seq x y z
N ILE A 1 10.87 -7.59 2.65
CA ILE A 1 11.59 -6.30 2.66
C ILE A 1 12.26 -6.19 1.31
N THR A 2 11.60 -5.58 0.33
CA THR A 2 12.17 -5.36 -1.00
C THR A 2 12.93 -4.04 -0.93
N GLY A 3 14.20 -4.11 -0.53
CA GLY A 3 15.11 -2.97 -0.48
C GLY A 3 15.49 -2.55 -1.90
N LYS A 4 14.68 -1.72 -2.55
CA LYS A 4 15.17 -0.89 -3.65
C LYS A 4 15.71 0.40 -3.02
N HIS A 5 17.03 0.48 -2.89
CA HIS A 5 17.70 1.74 -2.61
C HIS A 5 17.70 2.57 -3.89
N TYR A 6 16.78 3.52 -3.97
CA TYR A 6 16.75 4.51 -5.04
C TYR A 6 17.84 5.56 -4.73
N ALA A 7 19.03 5.34 -5.30
CA ALA A 7 20.20 6.18 -5.06
C ALA A 7 20.31 7.35 -6.06
N ASP A 8 19.52 7.34 -7.12
CA ASP A 8 19.58 8.33 -8.18
C ASP A 8 18.37 9.29 -8.12
N PRO A 9 18.56 10.52 -7.60
CA PRO A 9 17.49 11.51 -7.51
C PRO A 9 17.01 12.02 -8.86
N GLU A 10 17.74 11.78 -9.97
CA GLU A 10 17.33 12.23 -11.31
C GLU A 10 16.22 11.38 -11.92
N LEU A 11 15.96 10.18 -11.38
CA LEU A 11 14.84 9.33 -11.78
C LEU A 11 13.50 9.74 -11.14
N LEU A 12 13.52 10.73 -10.24
CA LEU A 12 12.35 11.21 -9.52
C LEU A 12 11.72 12.39 -10.27
N GLU A 13 10.58 12.17 -10.90
CA GLU A 13 9.79 13.25 -11.50
C GLU A 13 8.76 13.77 -10.50
N ILE A 14 8.93 15.02 -10.05
CA ILE A 14 7.98 15.71 -9.15
C ILE A 14 7.11 16.65 -9.99
N ASN A 15 5.83 16.34 -10.13
CA ASN A 15 4.86 17.23 -10.77
C ASN A 15 3.94 17.85 -9.70
N THR A 16 3.92 19.18 -9.61
CA THR A 16 3.06 19.92 -8.68
C THR A 16 1.84 20.44 -9.44
N LEU A 17 0.64 19.99 -9.03
CA LEU A 17 -0.62 20.66 -9.36
C LEU A 17 -1.01 21.50 -8.15
N GLU A 18 -1.77 22.59 -8.33
CA GLU A 18 -2.00 23.64 -7.32
C GLU A 18 -2.36 23.15 -5.90
N ASN A 19 -2.86 21.91 -5.73
CA ASN A 19 -3.13 21.29 -4.42
C ASN A 19 -2.70 19.80 -4.31
N ALA A 20 -1.83 19.28 -5.18
CA ALA A 20 -1.39 17.88 -5.13
C ALA A 20 0.04 17.70 -5.63
N ILE A 21 0.86 16.99 -4.85
CA ILE A 21 2.19 16.54 -5.29
C ILE A 21 2.00 15.15 -5.95
N TYR A 22 2.22 15.08 -7.26
CA TYR A 22 2.20 13.84 -8.03
C TYR A 22 3.63 13.28 -8.11
N MET A 23 3.83 12.07 -7.57
CA MET A 23 5.08 11.33 -7.67
C MET A 23 4.80 10.08 -8.50
N SER A 24 5.07 10.14 -9.81
CA SER A 24 5.06 8.94 -10.66
C SER A 24 6.44 8.32 -10.70
N MET A 25 6.58 7.14 -10.14
CA MET A 25 7.60 6.21 -10.61
C MET A 25 6.92 5.18 -11.50
N LYS A 26 7.55 4.89 -12.63
CA LYS A 26 7.10 3.94 -13.66
C LYS A 26 6.73 2.59 -13.00
N ASN A 27 5.45 2.44 -12.63
CA ASN A 27 4.71 1.31 -12.04
C ASN A 27 4.05 1.51 -10.65
N ASP A 28 4.28 2.60 -9.93
CA ASP A 28 3.60 2.89 -8.66
C ASP A 28 3.08 4.34 -8.66
N VAL A 29 1.76 4.51 -8.82
CA VAL A 29 1.13 5.83 -8.75
C VAL A 29 0.89 6.14 -7.28
N SER A 30 1.74 6.97 -6.68
CA SER A 30 1.50 7.51 -5.35
C SER A 30 1.21 8.99 -5.43
N PHE A 31 0.17 9.45 -4.73
CA PHE A 31 -0.12 10.88 -4.61
C PHE A 31 -0.23 11.29 -3.15
N LEU A 32 0.23 12.51 -2.86
CA LEU A 32 0.14 13.11 -1.54
C LEU A 32 -0.83 14.29 -1.60
N ILE A 33 -1.93 14.18 -0.85
CA ILE A 33 -2.92 15.25 -0.68
C ILE A 33 -3.02 15.51 0.83
N ASP A 34 -2.78 16.75 1.25
CA ASP A 34 -2.94 17.17 2.65
C ASP A 34 -2.18 16.28 3.66
N GLY A 35 -0.93 15.94 3.35
CA GLY A 35 -0.08 15.07 4.20
C GLY A 35 -0.47 13.59 4.22
N ARG A 36 -1.50 13.19 3.47
CA ARG A 36 -1.94 11.79 3.35
C ARG A 36 -1.36 11.17 2.09
N LEU A 37 -0.53 10.15 2.27
CA LEU A 37 0.01 9.34 1.19
C LEU A 37 -1.02 8.31 0.74
N SER A 38 -1.48 8.40 -0.49
CA SER A 38 -2.33 7.39 -1.11
C SER A 38 -1.52 6.59 -2.13
N LEU A 39 -1.43 5.29 -1.90
CA LEU A 39 -0.66 4.35 -2.73
C LEU A 39 -1.62 3.62 -3.68
N TYR A 40 -1.49 3.89 -4.99
CA TYR A 40 -2.22 3.18 -6.04
C TYR A 40 -1.22 2.43 -6.92
N GLU A 41 -1.15 1.12 -6.74
CA GLU A 41 -0.38 0.26 -7.64
C GLU A 41 -1.20 0.01 -8.90
N HIS A 42 -0.76 0.58 -10.03
CA HIS A 42 -1.38 0.29 -11.32
C HIS A 42 -1.10 -1.16 -11.67
N GLN A 43 -2.15 -1.99 -11.73
CA GLN A 43 -2.00 -3.38 -12.13
C GLN A 43 -1.60 -3.45 -13.61
N SER A 44 -0.33 -3.76 -13.89
CA SER A 44 0.20 -3.85 -15.26
C SER A 44 -0.51 -4.90 -16.14
N THR A 45 -1.20 -5.86 -15.52
CA THR A 45 -2.06 -6.85 -16.18
C THR A 45 -3.32 -7.06 -15.35
N LYS A 46 -4.49 -7.17 -16.00
CA LYS A 46 -5.73 -7.56 -15.32
C LYS A 46 -5.55 -8.92 -14.66
N ASN A 47 -5.61 -8.95 -13.33
CA ASN A 47 -5.57 -10.18 -12.56
C ASN A 47 -6.96 -10.46 -11.96
N PRO A 48 -7.71 -11.45 -12.45
CA PRO A 48 -9.04 -11.76 -11.92
C PRO A 48 -8.99 -12.20 -10.45
N ASN A 49 -7.84 -12.67 -9.98
CA ASN A 49 -7.64 -13.11 -8.60
C ASN A 49 -7.15 -11.99 -7.67
N LEU A 50 -7.12 -10.73 -8.12
CA LEU A 50 -6.63 -9.61 -7.30
C LEU A 50 -7.42 -9.48 -5.99
N LEU A 51 -8.74 -9.61 -6.05
CA LEU A 51 -9.61 -9.54 -4.87
C LEU A 51 -9.28 -10.65 -3.86
N LEU A 52 -9.07 -11.88 -4.36
CA LEU A 52 -8.69 -13.02 -3.53
C LEU A 52 -7.31 -12.82 -2.90
N ARG A 53 -6.33 -12.33 -3.67
CA ARG A 53 -5.00 -11.98 -3.15
C ARG A 53 -5.09 -10.90 -2.07
N PHE A 54 -5.94 -9.90 -2.27
CA PHE A 54 -6.14 -8.84 -1.29
C PHE A 54 -6.78 -9.38 0.01
N LEU A 55 -7.79 -10.24 -0.10
CA LEU A 55 -8.38 -10.91 1.05
C LEU A 55 -7.34 -11.70 1.84
N LEU A 56 -6.52 -12.52 1.17
CA LEU A 56 -5.46 -13.30 1.81
C LEU A 56 -4.42 -12.40 2.49
N TYR A 57 -4.06 -11.28 1.86
CA TYR A 57 -3.14 -10.30 2.42
C TYR A 57 -3.67 -9.68 3.72
N ILE A 58 -4.92 -9.21 3.72
CA ILE A 58 -5.56 -8.63 4.90
C ILE A 58 -5.67 -9.69 6.01
N SER A 59 -6.13 -10.90 5.70
CA SER A 59 -6.21 -12.00 6.68
C SER A 59 -4.85 -12.31 7.31
N HIS A 60 -3.78 -12.33 6.51
CA HIS A 60 -2.43 -12.55 7.02
C HIS A 60 -1.96 -11.41 7.93
N LEU A 61 -2.26 -10.15 7.57
CA LEU A 61 -1.91 -8.99 8.39
C LEU A 61 -2.61 -9.05 9.76
N TYR A 62 -3.92 -9.30 9.77
CA TYR A 62 -4.69 -9.45 11.01
C TYR A 62 -4.21 -10.63 11.85
N SER A 63 -3.95 -11.80 11.24
CA SER A 63 -3.41 -12.96 11.95
C SER A 63 -2.11 -12.65 12.69
N ARG A 64 -1.26 -11.78 12.14
CA ARG A 64 -0.03 -11.33 12.80
C ARG A 64 -0.27 -10.32 13.93
N MET A 65 -1.32 -9.52 13.84
CA MET A 65 -1.70 -8.56 14.89
C MET A 65 -2.38 -9.26 16.07
N THR A 66 -3.16 -10.31 15.81
CA THR A 66 -3.99 -10.99 16.82
C THR A 66 -3.34 -12.25 17.42
N VAL A 67 -2.01 -12.39 17.35
CA VAL A 67 -1.30 -13.63 17.78
C VAL A 67 -1.55 -13.99 19.25
N LYS A 68 -1.80 -12.99 20.10
CA LYS A 68 -2.02 -13.17 21.54
C LYS A 68 -3.49 -13.08 21.95
N GLU A 69 -4.37 -12.91 20.99
CA GLU A 69 -5.77 -12.62 21.23
C GLU A 69 -6.61 -13.90 21.24
N ASN A 70 -7.61 -13.97 22.12
CA ASN A 70 -8.56 -15.07 22.12
C ASN A 70 -9.67 -14.80 21.08
N LEU A 71 -9.40 -15.15 19.82
CA LEU A 71 -10.34 -14.95 18.70
C LEU A 71 -11.70 -15.63 18.89
N TYR A 72 -11.78 -16.65 19.74
CA TYR A 72 -13.00 -17.41 20.04
C TYR A 72 -13.58 -17.09 21.42
N GLY A 73 -13.09 -16.03 22.08
CA GLY A 73 -13.60 -15.56 23.36
C GLY A 73 -14.88 -14.73 23.21
N GLU A 74 -15.54 -14.47 24.34
CA GLU A 74 -16.78 -13.66 24.38
C GLU A 74 -16.51 -12.15 24.40
N THR A 75 -15.24 -11.74 24.51
CA THR A 75 -14.81 -10.34 24.62
C THR A 75 -14.21 -9.83 23.31
N ILE A 76 -14.49 -8.56 22.98
CA ILE A 76 -13.95 -7.89 21.80
C ILE A 76 -12.44 -7.68 21.94
N ILE A 77 -11.72 -7.87 20.83
CA ILE A 77 -10.28 -7.60 20.69
C ILE A 77 -10.09 -6.13 20.31
N GLN A 78 -9.23 -5.41 21.04
CA GLN A 78 -8.95 -3.97 20.88
C GLN A 78 -7.70 -3.69 20.06
#